data_AF-A0A6B3D0E7-F1
#
_entry.id   AF-A0A6B3D0E7-F1
#
_cell.length_a   1.000
_cell.length_b   1.000
_cell.length_c   1.000
_cell.angle_alpha   90.00
_cell.angle_beta   90.00
_cell.angle_gamma   90.00
#
_symmetry.space_group_name_H-M   'P 1'
#
loop_
_entity.id
_entity.type
_entity.pdbx_description
1 polymer ?
#
loop_
_entity_poly.entity_id
_entity_poly.type
_entity_poly.pdbx_seq_one_letter_code
_entity_poly.pdbx_strand_id
1 'polypeptide(L)' 'LALTGDTWSLVFAGATEATRRDPWFVRTEEYPGVGSSLAHAERVAVAPGGTLVRRIVTVVADGRLDADGAAALVRKAVSP' A
#
# COMPACT_ATOMS: atom_id res chain seq x y z
N LEU A 1 -3.55 -3.79 2.22
CA LEU A 1 -3.03 -5.12 1.86
C LEU A 1 -2.07 -5.56 2.96
N ALA A 2 -1.96 -6.85 3.28
CA ALA A 2 -0.96 -7.34 4.22
C ALA A 2 -0.21 -8.53 3.60
N LEU A 3 1.09 -8.63 3.92
CA LEU A 3 1.93 -9.79 3.65
C LEU A 3 2.42 -10.31 5.00
N THR A 4 2.30 -11.61 5.22
CA THR A 4 2.65 -12.23 6.51
C THR A 4 3.62 -13.38 6.30
N GLY A 5 4.70 -13.40 7.07
CA GLY A 5 5.48 -14.60 7.35
C GLY A 5 5.10 -15.20 8.70
N ASP A 6 5.81 -16.24 9.12
CA ASP A 6 5.54 -16.92 10.40
C ASP A 6 5.83 -16.03 11.62
N THR A 7 6.81 -15.13 11.49
CA THR A 7 7.32 -14.30 12.59
C THR A 7 7.18 -12.80 12.34
N TRP A 8 6.54 -12.38 11.25
CA TRP A 8 6.45 -10.97 10.88
C TRP A 8 5.23 -10.67 10.01
N SER A 9 4.84 -9.40 10.01
CA SER A 9 3.81 -8.85 9.14
C SER A 9 4.24 -7.53 8.53
N LEU A 10 3.95 -7.36 7.23
CA LEU A 10 4.00 -6.08 6.53
C LEU A 10 2.57 -5.65 6.22
N VAL A 11 2.20 -4.43 6.61
CA VAL A 11 0.87 -3.87 6.32
C VAL A 11 1.04 -2.61 5.46
N PHE A 12 0.43 -2.64 4.28
CA PHE A 12 0.51 -1.57 3.28
C PHE A 12 -0.78 -0.75 3.27
N ALA A 13 -0.62 0.57 3.42
CA ALA A 13 -1.72 1.52 3.49
C ALA A 13 -1.53 2.69 2.53
N GLY A 14 -2.60 3.03 1.80
CA GLY A 14 -2.67 4.31 1.10
C GLY A 14 -2.81 5.46 2.11
N ALA A 15 -1.81 6.33 2.14
CA ALA A 15 -1.73 7.40 3.12
C ALA A 15 -2.59 8.62 2.77
N THR A 16 -2.99 8.73 1.50
CA THR A 16 -3.93 9.75 1.02
C THR A 16 -5.17 9.10 0.44
N GLU A 17 -6.26 9.86 0.36
CA GLU A 17 -7.50 9.40 -0.27
C GLU A 17 -7.28 8.98 -1.73
N ALA A 18 -6.45 9.73 -2.47
CA ALA A 18 -6.07 9.38 -3.85
C ALA A 18 -5.36 8.02 -3.92
N THR A 19 -4.40 7.74 -3.04
CA THR A 19 -3.71 6.43 -3.01
C THR A 19 -4.64 5.28 -2.61
N ARG A 20 -5.61 5.51 -1.71
CA ARG A 20 -6.56 4.46 -1.29
C ARG A 20 -7.52 4.02 -2.39
N ARG A 21 -7.75 4.86 -3.40
CA ARG A 21 -8.61 4.53 -4.55
C ARG A 21 -7.92 3.67 -5.60
N ASP A 22 -6.59 3.64 -5.64
CA ASP A 22 -5.90 2.82 -6.63
C ASP A 22 -5.99 1.33 -6.24
N PRO A 23 -6.18 0.42 -7.21
CA PRO A 23 -5.94 -1.00 -6.98
C PRO A 23 -4.48 -1.25 -6.57
N TRP A 24 -4.22 -2.32 -5.84
CA TRP A 24 -2.85 -2.74 -5.51
C TRP A 24 -2.21 -3.47 -6.69
N PHE A 25 -1.02 -3.04 -7.10
CA PHE A 25 -0.09 -3.86 -7.86
C PHE A 25 0.73 -4.68 -6.88
N VAL A 26 0.86 -5.99 -7.14
CA VAL A 26 1.60 -6.93 -6.28
C VAL A 26 2.42 -7.87 -7.14
N ARG A 27 3.72 -7.98 -6.86
CA ARG A 27 4.58 -9.07 -7.33
C ARG A 27 5.19 -9.78 -6.12
N THR A 28 5.16 -11.10 -6.13
CA THR A 28 5.63 -11.95 -5.03
C THR A 28 6.85 -12.80 -5.38
N GLU A 29 7.23 -12.84 -6.66
CA GLU A 29 8.35 -13.62 -7.19
C GLU A 29 9.36 -12.73 -7.91
N GLU A 30 10.61 -13.20 -7.98
CA GLU A 30 11.80 -12.58 -8.62
C GLU A 30 12.21 -11.22 -8.03
N TYR A 31 11.32 -10.23 -8.16
CA TYR A 31 11.49 -8.87 -7.66
C TYR A 31 10.21 -8.46 -6.92
N PRO A 32 10.09 -8.82 -5.62
CA PRO A 32 8.91 -8.54 -4.83
C PRO A 32 8.63 -7.04 -4.75
N GLY A 33 7.39 -6.67 -4.96
CA GLY A 33 6.99 -5.27 -4.99
C GLY A 33 5.50 -5.09 -4.76
N VAL A 34 5.16 -4.01 -4.07
CA VAL A 34 3.77 -3.60 -3.82
C VAL A 34 3.63 -2.11 -4.02
N GLY A 35 2.54 -1.70 -4.67
CA GLY A 35 2.30 -0.28 -4.96
C GLY A 35 0.91 0.00 -5.48
N SER A 36 0.62 1.28 -5.73
CA SER A 36 -0.55 1.68 -6.52
C SER A 36 -0.41 1.15 -7.94
N SER A 37 -1.40 0.39 -8.43
CA SER A 37 -1.50 -0.01 -9.83
C SER A 37 -2.05 1.15 -10.65
N LEU A 38 -1.16 2.08 -10.99
CA LEU A 38 -1.50 3.19 -11.85
C LEU A 38 -1.81 2.69 -13.27
N ALA A 39 -2.84 3.25 -13.86
CA ALA A 39 -3.36 2.86 -15.17
C ALA A 39 -3.83 1.39 -15.28
N HIS A 40 -4.33 0.82 -14.17
CA HIS A 40 -4.87 -0.54 -14.16
C HIS A 40 -6.02 -0.75 -15.16
N ALA A 41 -6.96 0.21 -15.25
CA ALA A 41 -8.12 0.14 -16.14
C ALA A 41 -8.02 1.13 -17.30
N GLU A 42 -7.67 2.39 -17.00
CA GLU A 42 -7.59 3.47 -17.97
C GLU A 42 -6.28 4.24 -17.83
N ARG A 43 -5.84 4.87 -18.93
CA ARG A 43 -4.63 5.71 -18.92
C ARG A 43 -4.74 6.83 -17.88
N VAL A 44 -3.73 6.94 -17.02
CA VAL A 44 -3.57 8.10 -16.13
C VAL A 44 -2.83 9.21 -16.88
N ALA A 45 -3.51 10.32 -17.15
CA ALA A 45 -2.89 11.48 -17.81
C ALA A 45 -2.09 12.31 -16.80
N VAL A 46 -0.86 12.69 -17.19
CA VAL A 46 -0.03 13.67 -16.48
C VAL A 46 0.31 14.76 -17.47
N ALA A 47 -0.11 15.99 -17.19
CA ALA A 47 0.14 17.13 -18.06
C ALA A 47 1.65 17.49 -18.07
N PRO A 48 2.17 18.18 -19.11
CA PRO A 48 3.52 18.71 -19.09
C PRO A 48 3.79 19.55 -17.83
N GLY A 49 4.88 19.25 -17.12
CA GLY A 49 5.22 19.87 -15.83
C GLY A 49 4.35 19.43 -14.64
N GLY A 50 3.36 18.57 -14.86
CA GLY A 50 2.51 18.01 -13.81
C GLY A 50 3.21 16.91 -13.01
N THR A 51 2.67 16.59 -11.84
CA THR A 51 3.14 15.49 -11.00
C THR A 51 1.96 14.63 -10.57
N LEU A 52 2.15 13.32 -10.61
CA LEU A 52 1.25 12.36 -10.00
C LEU A 52 1.90 11.84 -8.72
N VAL A 53 1.29 12.12 -7.57
CA VAL A 53 1.81 11.71 -6.27
C VAL A 53 0.97 10.57 -5.70
N ARG A 54 1.64 9.53 -5.21
CA ARG A 54 1.06 8.49 -4.37
C ARG A 54 1.92 8.32 -3.13
N ARG A 55 1.27 8.21 -1.97
CA ARG A 55 1.96 8.02 -0.70
C ARG A 55 1.47 6.73 -0.09
N ILE A 56 2.37 5.76 0.01
CA ILE A 56 2.13 4.48 0.67
C ILE A 56 2.91 4.50 1.98
N VAL A 57 2.28 4.05 3.06
CA VAL A 57 2.94 3.76 4.32
C VAL A 57 2.98 2.24 4.49
N THR A 58 4.17 1.73 4.80
CA THR A 58 4.41 0.33 5.15
C THR A 58 4.68 0.25 6.63
N VAL A 59 3.82 -0.47 7.36
CA VAL A 59 4.08 -0.83 8.75
C VAL A 59 4.80 -2.17 8.76
N VAL A 60 5.92 -2.24 9.49
CA VAL A 60 6.64 -3.47 9.79
C VAL A 60 6.32 -3.85 11.23
N ALA A 61 5.82 -5.06 11.45
CA ALA A 61 5.44 -5.54 12.77
C ALA A 61 5.96 -6.98 13.00
N ASP A 62 6.37 -7.26 14.23
CA ASP A 62 6.72 -8.61 14.65
C ASP A 62 5.46 -9.47 14.82
N GLY A 63 5.59 -10.75 14.50
CA GLY A 63 4.51 -11.74 14.56
C GLY A 63 3.50 -11.66 13.41
N ARG A 64 2.61 -12.64 13.37
CA ARG A 64 1.51 -12.69 12.41
C ARG A 64 0.30 -11.92 12.94
N LEU A 65 -0.09 -10.86 12.25
CA LEU A 65 -1.27 -10.06 12.60
C LEU A 65 -2.55 -10.71 12.08
N ASP A 66 -3.63 -10.57 12.84
CA ASP A 66 -4.98 -10.76 12.34
C ASP A 66 -5.49 -9.49 11.64
N ALA A 67 -6.71 -9.57 11.10
CA ALA A 67 -7.31 -8.46 10.34
C ALA A 67 -7.51 -7.21 11.21
N ASP A 68 -7.94 -7.37 12.46
CA ASP A 68 -8.24 -6.25 13.35
C ASP A 68 -6.97 -5.54 13.82
N GLY A 69 -5.92 -6.29 14.16
CA GLY A 69 -4.59 -5.78 14.49
C GLY A 69 -3.97 -5.03 13.32
N ALA A 70 -4.03 -5.59 12.11
CA ALA A 70 -3.58 -4.90 10.90
C ALA A 70 -4.37 -3.60 10.66
N ALA A 71 -5.69 -3.62 10.81
CA ALA A 71 -6.54 -2.44 10.63
C ALA A 71 -6.23 -1.34 11.68
N ALA A 72 -5.93 -1.71 12.92
CA ALA A 72 -5.54 -0.77 13.97
C ALA A 72 -4.21 -0.07 13.64
N LEU A 73 -3.21 -0.82 13.16
CA LEU A 73 -1.93 -0.26 12.74
C LEU A 73 -2.07 0.66 11.52
N VAL A 74 -2.91 0.31 10.54
CA VAL A 74 -3.21 1.20 9.41
C VAL A 74 -3.76 2.53 9.91
N ARG A 75 -4.80 2.50 10.76
CA ARG A 75 -5.40 3.73 11.30
C ARG A 75 -4.36 4.60 12.00
N LYS A 76 -3.52 4.00 12.86
CA LYS A 76 -2.43 4.70 13.55
C LYS A 76 -1.43 5.32 12.57
N ALA A 77 -1.02 4.58 11.54
CA ALA A 77 0.05 4.98 10.63
C ALA A 77 -0.35 6.04 9.59
N VAL A 78 -1.64 6.19 9.30
CA VAL A 78 -2.15 7.17 8.31
C VAL A 78 -2.97 8.29 8.95
N SER A 79 -3.07 8.32 10.27
CA SER A 79 -3.61 9.48 10.99
C SER A 79 -2.65 10.67 10.84
N PRO A 80 -3.15 11.91 10.75
CA PRO A 80 -2.33 13.12 10.67
C PRO A 80 -1.36 13.27 11.85
#